data_AF-A0A6M0FW79-F1
#
_entry.id   AF-A0A6M0FW79-F1
#
_cell.length_a   1.000
_cell.length_b   1.000
_cell.length_c   1.000
_cell.angle_alpha   90.00
_cell.angle_beta   90.00
_cell.angle_gamma   90.00
#
_symmetry.space_group_name_H-M   'P 1'
#
loop_
_entity.id
_entity.type
_entity.pdbx_description
1 polymer ?
#
loop_
_entity_poly.entity_id
_entity_poly.type
_entity_poly.pdbx_seq_one_letter_code
_entity_poly.pdbx_strand_id
1 'polypeptide(L)' 'MLSLRILMDEDSQAKRLVNLLRDTGHDVVTANEANLMGQSDANVLDYARQEKRVVMAHYL' A
#
# COMPACT_ATOMS: atom_id res chain seq x y z
N MET A 1 10.99 1.45 -17.37
CA MET A 1 11.21 1.83 -15.96
C MET A 1 10.73 0.65 -15.10
N LEU A 2 11.35 0.39 -13.94
CA LEU A 2 10.85 -0.63 -13.02
C LEU A 2 9.57 -0.10 -12.32
N SER A 3 8.50 -0.90 -12.33
CA SER A 3 7.26 -0.61 -11.60
C SER A 3 7.24 -1.43 -10.31
N LEU A 4 7.00 -0.76 -9.18
CA LEU A 4 6.81 -1.41 -7.90
C LEU A 4 5.32 -1.68 -7.68
N ARG A 5 5.01 -2.82 -7.04
CA ARG A 5 3.69 -3.10 -6.51
C ARG A 5 3.68 -2.72 -5.04
N ILE A 6 2.94 -1.68 -4.69
CA ILE A 6 2.95 -1.07 -3.36
C ILE A 6 1.59 -1.28 -2.70
N LEU A 7 1.61 -1.63 -1.42
CA LEU A 7 0.46 -1.54 -0.52
C LEU A 7 0.70 -0.36 0.43
N MET A 8 -0.15 0.66 0.36
CA MET A 8 -0.13 1.79 1.28
C MET A 8 -0.92 1.45 2.53
N ASP A 9 -0.26 1.46 3.67
CA ASP A 9 -0.86 1.23 4.98
C ASP A 9 -1.91 2.28 5.36
N GLU A 10 -2.78 1.97 6.33
CA GLU A 10 -3.88 2.81 6.84
C GLU A 10 -3.45 4.25 7.09
N ASP A 11 -2.36 4.45 7.84
CA ASP A 11 -1.90 5.77 8.27
C ASP A 11 -1.16 6.56 7.17
N SER A 12 -0.81 5.89 6.07
CA SER A 12 0.07 6.43 5.02
C SER A 12 -0.66 6.81 3.73
N GLN A 13 -1.99 6.74 3.68
CA GLN A 13 -2.81 6.94 2.47
C GLN A 13 -2.98 8.42 2.04
N ALA A 14 -1.97 9.26 2.23
CA ALA A 14 -2.03 10.66 1.79
C ALA A 14 -2.31 10.72 0.28
N LYS A 15 -3.48 11.24 -0.12
CA LYS A 15 -3.96 11.26 -1.53
C LYS A 15 -2.90 11.76 -2.52
N ARG A 16 -2.14 12.79 -2.13
CA ARG A 16 -1.06 13.36 -2.95
C ARG A 16 0.05 12.35 -3.24
N LEU A 17 0.48 11.57 -2.25
CA LEU A 17 1.53 10.55 -2.41
C LEU A 17 1.03 9.38 -3.28
N VAL A 18 -0.18 8.89 -3.01
CA VAL A 18 -0.80 7.81 -3.79
C VAL A 18 -0.90 8.20 -5.27
N ASN A 19 -1.39 9.41 -5.56
CA ASN A 19 -1.49 9.91 -6.92
C ASN A 19 -0.12 10.05 -7.58
N LEU A 20 0.86 10.66 -6.89
CA LEU A 20 2.21 10.81 -7.42
C LEU A 20 2.84 9.47 -7.82
N LEU A 21 2.73 8.45 -6.96
CA LEU A 21 3.29 7.11 -7.23
C LEU A 21 2.57 6.42 -8.40
N ARG A 22 1.26 6.59 -8.51
CA ARG A 22 0.48 6.07 -9.64
C ARG A 22 0.85 6.78 -10.95
N ASP A 23 0.98 8.10 -10.92
CA ASP A 23 1.36 8.93 -12.07
C ASP A 23 2.78 8.60 -12.58
N THR A 24 3.67 8.13 -11.70
CA THR A 24 5.01 7.65 -12.07
C THR A 24 5.03 6.18 -12.55
N GLY A 25 3.87 5.53 -12.65
CA GLY A 25 3.72 4.18 -13.23
C GLY A 25 3.85 3.02 -12.24
N HIS A 26 3.70 3.25 -10.93
CA HIS A 26 3.68 2.18 -9.92
C HIS A 26 2.25 1.61 -9.72
N ASP A 27 2.17 0.30 -9.42
CA ASP A 27 0.91 -0.37 -9.05
C ASP A 27 0.68 -0.15 -7.55
N VAL A 28 -0.07 0.90 -7.21
CA VAL A 28 -0.36 1.27 -5.81
C VAL A 28 -1.78 0.87 -5.45
N VAL A 29 -1.92 0.08 -4.39
CA VAL A 29 -3.19 -0.22 -3.71
C VAL A 29 -3.12 0.32 -2.29
N THR A 30 -4.18 0.94 -1.82
CA THR A 30 -4.31 1.42 -0.43
C THR A 30 -4.97 0.36 0.45
N ALA A 31 -4.72 0.40 1.77
CA ALA A 31 -5.39 -0.47 2.72
C ALA A 31 -6.93 -0.29 2.66
N ASN A 32 -7.42 0.93 2.39
CA ASN A 32 -8.84 1.16 2.16
C ASN A 32 -9.37 0.44 0.91
N GLU A 33 -8.70 0.55 -0.25
CA GLU A 33 -9.08 -0.15 -1.48
C GLU A 33 -8.98 -1.68 -1.35
N ALA A 34 -8.07 -2.17 -0.51
CA ALA A 34 -7.90 -3.60 -0.21
C ALA A 34 -8.85 -4.14 0.88
N ASN A 35 -9.73 -3.30 1.46
CA ASN A 35 -10.56 -3.64 2.62
C ASN A 35 -9.77 -4.10 3.85
N LEU A 36 -8.58 -3.51 4.07
CA LEU A 36 -7.67 -3.80 5.17
C LEU A 36 -7.70 -2.75 6.30
N MET A 37 -8.58 -1.76 6.23
CA MET A 37 -8.74 -0.76 7.29
C MET A 37 -9.10 -1.43 8.62
N GLY A 38 -8.39 -1.07 9.69
CA GLY A 38 -8.56 -1.63 11.03
C GLY A 38 -8.16 -3.11 11.17
N GLN A 39 -7.53 -3.71 10.16
CA GLN A 39 -6.97 -5.05 10.26
C GLN A 39 -5.65 -5.03 11.04
N SER A 40 -5.24 -6.17 11.58
CA SER A 40 -3.95 -6.30 12.24
C SER A 40 -2.78 -6.24 11.25
N ASP A 41 -1.60 -5.80 11.72
CA ASP A 41 -0.36 -5.81 10.93
C ASP A 41 -0.06 -7.18 10.30
N ALA A 42 -0.39 -8.26 11.02
CA ALA A 42 -0.23 -9.62 10.51
C ALA A 42 -1.10 -9.87 9.27
N ASN A 43 -2.36 -9.45 9.30
CA ASN A 43 -3.27 -9.59 8.17
C ASN A 43 -2.84 -8.71 6.99
N VAL A 44 -2.39 -7.48 7.25
CA VAL A 44 -1.85 -6.56 6.23
C VAL A 44 -0.61 -7.16 5.56
N LEU A 45 0.31 -7.72 6.35
CA LEU A 45 1.53 -8.35 5.86
C LEU A 45 1.24 -9.62 5.05
N ASP A 46 0.31 -10.46 5.51
CA ASP A 46 -0.09 -11.66 4.79
C ASP A 46 -0.73 -11.33 3.43
N TYR A 47 -1.61 -10.32 3.37
CA TYR A 47 -2.14 -9.81 2.10
C TYR A 47 -1.01 -9.34 1.18
N ALA A 48 -0.09 -8.52 1.69
CA ALA A 48 1.01 -7.99 0.90
C ALA A 48 1.90 -9.11 0.33
N ARG A 49 2.15 -10.17 1.11
CA ARG A 49 2.90 -11.35 0.65
C ARG A 49 2.17 -12.11 -0.45
N GLN A 50 0.87 -12.37 -0.27
CA GLN A 50 0.05 -13.08 -1.26
C GLN A 50 -0.02 -12.30 -2.58
N GLU A 51 -0.18 -10.98 -2.50
CA GLU A 51 -0.27 -10.09 -3.66
C GLU A 51 1.09 -9.64 -4.21
N LYS A 52 2.20 -10.08 -3.61
CA LYS A 52 3.58 -9.72 -3.97
C LYS A 52 3.79 -8.19 -4.00
N ARG A 53 3.30 -7.52 -2.97
CA ARG A 53 3.39 -6.07 -2.77
C ARG A 53 4.38 -5.74 -1.67
N VAL A 54 5.08 -4.62 -1.84
CA VAL A 54 5.87 -3.99 -0.78
C VAL A 54 4.93 -3.18 0.08
N VAL A 55 4.95 -3.41 1.39
CA VAL A 55 4.19 -2.58 2.35
C VAL A 55 4.94 -1.27 2.56
N MET A 56 4.24 -0.16 2.37
CA MET A 56 4.69 1.18 2.78
C MET A 56 3.85 1.61 3.97
N ALA A 57 4.45 1.56 5.15
CA ALA A 57 3.85 1.94 6.42
C ALA A 57 4.63 3.10 7.06
N HIS A 58 3.95 3.87 7.90
CA HIS A 58 4.55 4.95 8.68
C HIS A 58 4.52 4.56 10.15
N TYR A 59 5.71 4.34 10.74
CA TYR A 59 5.86 4.21 12.18
C TYR A 59 6.23 5.59 12.73
N LEU A 60 5.36 6.19 13.56
CA LEU A 60 5.71 7.27 14.49
C LEU A 60 5.75 6.71 15.91
#